data_AF-A0AAT9RS21-F1
#
_entry.id   AF-A0AAT9RS21-F1
#
_cell.length_a   1.000
_cell.length_b   1.000
_cell.length_c   1.000
_cell.angle_alpha   90.00
_cell.angle_beta   90.00
_cell.angle_gamma   90.00
#
_symmetry.space_group_name_H-M   'P 1'
#
loop_
_entity.id
_entity.type
_entity.pdbx_description
1 polymer ?
#
loop_
_entity_poly.entity_id
_entity_poly.type
_entity_poly.pdbx_seq_one_letter_code
_entity_poly.pdbx_strand_id
1 'polypeptide(L)'
;MNPRLRTAAAALLACGLLLTAGTACSTAPAPPRLAPDDVIRAATQRLTDACLSRQGLTPPRAGQSPPPDAERARIAEAMFGAGRTELSVRLPTGYVVRAHTDGCLAAAQRRLYGDQRLWFRTSTIVNNLRPEAAHTDRTLAEVRAGHRSELADWRRLRARALTEATSLTGSTNPPPPKGNTPR
;
A
#
# COMPACT_ATOMS: atom_id res chain seq x y z
N MET A 1 -10.88 39.26 -48.41
CA MET A 1 -11.15 39.68 -49.80
C MET A 1 -10.20 38.90 -50.72
N ASN A 2 -10.75 37.95 -51.46
CA ASN A 2 -10.13 37.16 -52.54
C ASN A 2 -9.75 38.05 -53.75
N PRO A 3 -9.17 37.56 -54.87
CA PRO A 3 -8.43 36.32 -55.19
C PRO A 3 -7.21 36.56 -56.13
N ARG A 4 -6.55 35.50 -56.62
CA ARG A 4 -6.22 35.20 -58.04
C ARG A 4 -5.05 34.20 -58.11
N LEU A 5 -5.28 32.94 -58.49
CA LEU A 5 -5.35 32.38 -59.86
C LEU A 5 -3.97 32.11 -60.49
N ARG A 6 -3.73 30.83 -60.84
CA ARG A 6 -3.10 30.29 -62.09
C ARG A 6 -2.79 28.79 -61.88
N THR A 7 -3.54 27.85 -62.50
CA THR A 7 -3.25 27.14 -63.79
C THR A 7 -1.88 26.44 -63.80
N ALA A 8 -1.64 25.22 -64.30
CA ALA A 8 -2.40 24.10 -64.87
C ALA A 8 -1.36 22.98 -65.18
N ALA A 9 -1.82 21.74 -65.44
CA ALA A 9 -1.13 20.64 -66.17
C ALA A 9 0.15 20.04 -65.52
N ALA A 10 0.25 18.76 -65.16
CA ALA A 10 0.13 17.48 -65.89
C ALA A 10 1.50 16.79 -65.92
N ALA A 11 1.60 15.57 -65.37
CA ALA A 11 2.44 14.47 -65.88
C ALA A 11 2.37 13.26 -64.93
N LEU A 12 2.01 12.12 -65.51
CA LEU A 12 2.10 10.77 -64.96
C LEU A 12 3.57 10.37 -64.71
N LEU A 13 3.86 9.60 -63.65
CA LEU A 13 4.79 8.45 -63.68
C LEU A 13 4.91 7.76 -62.30
N ALA A 14 4.23 6.62 -62.22
CA ALA A 14 4.69 5.29 -61.78
C ALA A 14 5.53 5.06 -60.50
N CYS A 15 5.19 3.91 -59.89
CA CYS A 15 6.04 2.96 -59.16
C CYS A 15 6.25 3.14 -57.66
N GLY A 16 5.55 2.26 -56.92
CA GLY A 16 6.22 1.42 -55.91
C GLY A 16 6.29 1.97 -54.50
N LEU A 17 5.14 2.14 -53.83
CA LEU A 17 5.14 2.25 -52.37
C LEU A 17 5.02 0.85 -51.76
N LEU A 18 6.17 0.32 -51.36
CA LEU A 18 6.32 -0.90 -50.56
C LEU A 18 5.40 -0.82 -49.32
N LEU A 19 4.44 -1.74 -49.26
CA LEU A 19 3.69 -2.08 -48.05
C LEU A 19 4.64 -2.74 -47.05
N THR A 20 5.41 -1.95 -46.30
CA THR A 20 5.93 -2.41 -45.02
C THR A 20 4.79 -2.31 -44.01
N ALA A 21 3.99 -3.37 -43.95
CA ALA A 21 3.15 -3.66 -42.80
C ALA A 21 4.06 -3.94 -41.60
N GLY A 22 4.62 -2.87 -41.03
CA GLY A 22 5.22 -2.89 -39.72
C GLY A 22 4.09 -3.13 -38.73
N THR A 23 3.90 -4.39 -38.33
CA THR A 23 3.20 -4.75 -37.10
C THR A 23 3.97 -4.13 -35.94
N ALA A 24 3.70 -2.85 -35.68
CA ALA A 24 4.01 -2.24 -34.41
C ALA A 24 3.13 -2.95 -33.37
N CYS A 25 3.69 -3.99 -32.74
CA CYS A 25 3.19 -4.49 -31.48
C CYS A 25 3.16 -3.31 -30.52
N SER A 26 2.01 -2.64 -30.41
CA SER A 26 1.76 -1.67 -29.36
C SER A 26 1.73 -2.47 -28.07
N THR A 27 2.87 -2.59 -27.41
CA THR A 27 2.94 -3.12 -26.06
C THR A 27 2.06 -2.23 -25.20
N ALA A 28 0.92 -2.77 -24.76
CA ALA A 28 0.06 -2.09 -23.82
C ALA A 28 0.93 -1.65 -22.63
N PRO A 29 0.84 -0.36 -22.20
CA PRO A 29 1.64 0.10 -21.08
C PRO A 29 1.38 -0.79 -19.88
N ALA A 30 2.46 -1.28 -19.27
CA ALA A 30 2.37 -2.11 -18.09
C ALA A 30 1.54 -1.38 -17.02
N PRO A 31 0.67 -2.09 -16.28
CA PRO A 31 -0.14 -1.47 -15.25
C PRO A 31 0.75 -0.73 -14.25
N PRO A 32 0.32 0.45 -13.75
CA PRO A 32 1.13 1.24 -12.83
C PRO A 32 1.45 0.41 -11.59
N ARG A 33 2.75 0.37 -11.22
CA ARG A 33 3.19 -0.26 -9.97
C ARG A 33 2.68 0.60 -8.80
N LEU A 34 1.96 -0.03 -7.88
CA LEU A 34 1.51 0.62 -6.64
C LEU A 34 2.70 1.15 -5.85
N ALA A 35 2.51 2.27 -5.15
CA ALA A 35 3.51 2.78 -4.21
C ALA A 35 3.72 1.74 -3.09
N PRO A 36 4.95 1.62 -2.53
CA PRO A 36 5.23 0.65 -1.46
C PRO A 36 4.25 0.71 -0.28
N ASP A 37 3.84 1.92 0.10
CA ASP A 37 2.87 2.17 1.17
C ASP A 37 1.51 1.57 0.86
N ASP A 38 1.06 1.65 -0.39
CA ASP A 38 -0.21 1.10 -0.84
C ASP A 38 -0.17 -0.43 -0.88
N VAL A 39 0.96 -1.02 -1.25
CA VAL A 39 1.17 -2.48 -1.20
C VAL A 39 1.06 -2.99 0.24
N ILE A 40 1.76 -2.34 1.19
CA ILE A 40 1.69 -2.70 2.61
C ILE A 40 0.27 -2.50 3.16
N ARG A 41 -0.40 -1.39 2.80
CA ARG A 41 -1.78 -1.11 3.21
C ARG A 41 -2.75 -2.18 2.69
N ALA A 42 -2.66 -2.53 1.42
CA ALA A 42 -3.50 -3.56 0.81
C ALA A 42 -3.29 -4.94 1.47
N ALA A 43 -2.02 -5.31 1.74
CA ALA A 43 -1.72 -6.55 2.44
C ALA A 43 -2.25 -6.54 3.88
N THR A 44 -2.14 -5.41 4.59
CA THR A 44 -2.69 -5.25 5.95
C THR A 44 -4.20 -5.44 5.95
N GLN A 45 -4.91 -4.79 5.02
CA GLN A 45 -6.36 -4.93 4.87
C GLN A 45 -6.73 -6.38 4.62
N ARG A 46 -6.08 -7.04 3.65
CA ARG A 46 -6.37 -8.43 3.31
C ARG A 46 -6.16 -9.40 4.47
N LEU A 47 -5.06 -9.26 5.21
CA LEU A 47 -4.77 -10.10 6.37
C LEU A 47 -5.81 -9.89 7.48
N THR A 48 -6.22 -8.64 7.70
CA THR A 48 -7.24 -8.27 8.68
C THR A 48 -8.61 -8.84 8.28
N ASP A 49 -9.01 -8.65 7.02
CA ASP A 49 -10.24 -9.20 6.45
C ASP A 49 -10.30 -10.72 6.61
N ALA A 50 -9.23 -11.41 6.20
CA ALA A 50 -9.16 -12.87 6.31
C ALA A 50 -9.23 -13.35 7.76
N CYS A 51 -8.66 -12.60 8.70
CA CYS A 51 -8.76 -12.89 10.12
C CYS A 51 -10.19 -12.73 10.65
N LEU A 52 -10.87 -11.62 10.32
CA LEU A 52 -12.26 -11.38 10.70
C LEU A 52 -13.19 -12.45 10.10
N SER A 53 -13.01 -12.78 8.81
CA SER A 53 -13.82 -13.80 8.15
C SER A 53 -13.62 -15.20 8.76
N ARG A 54 -12.41 -15.56 9.20
CA ARG A 54 -12.19 -16.82 9.94
C ARG A 54 -12.91 -16.85 11.30
N GLN A 55 -13.22 -15.70 11.87
CA GLN A 55 -14.00 -15.56 13.09
C GLN A 55 -15.51 -15.45 12.81
N GLY A 56 -15.96 -15.64 11.56
CA GLY A 56 -17.36 -15.51 11.18
C GLY A 56 -17.87 -14.08 11.08
N LEU A 57 -16.97 -13.08 11.12
CA LEU A 57 -17.31 -11.67 11.07
C LEU A 57 -17.18 -11.12 9.64
N THR A 58 -18.06 -10.19 9.29
CA THR A 58 -17.99 -9.48 8.01
C THR A 58 -17.06 -8.27 8.14
N PRO A 59 -15.96 -8.18 7.37
CA PRO A 59 -15.07 -7.03 7.44
C PRO A 59 -15.77 -5.73 7.01
N PRO A 60 -15.62 -4.63 7.75
CA PRO A 60 -16.24 -3.36 7.39
C PRO A 60 -15.64 -2.80 6.09
N ARG A 61 -16.48 -2.31 5.18
CA ARG A 61 -16.05 -1.62 3.95
C ARG A 61 -16.53 -0.18 3.93
N ALA A 62 -15.73 0.69 3.34
CA ALA A 62 -16.16 2.05 3.06
C ALA A 62 -17.40 2.04 2.15
N GLY A 63 -18.38 2.88 2.45
CA GLY A 63 -19.62 3.01 1.69
C GLY A 63 -20.71 1.97 2.01
N GLN A 64 -20.46 1.02 2.90
CA GLN A 64 -21.50 0.13 3.42
C GLN A 64 -22.21 0.76 4.62
N SER A 65 -23.50 0.43 4.78
CA SER A 65 -24.23 0.80 5.99
C SER A 65 -23.59 0.12 7.20
N PRO A 66 -23.45 0.84 8.34
CA PRO A 66 -22.82 0.26 9.51
C PRO A 66 -23.69 -0.88 10.08
N PRO A 67 -23.06 -1.93 10.64
CA PRO A 67 -23.79 -3.01 11.29
C PRO A 67 -24.47 -2.50 12.58
N PRO A 68 -25.46 -3.24 13.13
CA PRO A 68 -26.03 -2.96 14.44
C PRO A 68 -24.96 -2.85 15.53
N ASP A 69 -25.21 -2.08 16.58
CA ASP A 69 -24.18 -1.71 17.57
C ASP A 69 -23.49 -2.91 18.24
N ALA A 70 -24.25 -3.97 18.58
CA ALA A 70 -23.67 -5.18 19.16
C ALA A 70 -22.68 -5.88 18.20
N GLU A 71 -23.02 -5.94 16.92
CA GLU A 71 -22.14 -6.50 15.90
C GLU A 71 -20.95 -5.58 15.63
N ARG A 72 -21.17 -4.27 15.64
CA ARG A 72 -20.09 -3.27 15.54
C ARG A 72 -19.08 -3.42 16.67
N ALA A 73 -19.54 -3.64 17.90
CA ALA A 73 -18.68 -3.87 19.07
C ALA A 73 -17.87 -5.16 18.91
N ARG A 74 -18.50 -6.27 18.50
CA ARG A 74 -17.81 -7.54 18.21
C ARG A 74 -16.73 -7.39 17.13
N ILE A 75 -17.04 -6.68 16.05
CA ILE A 75 -16.07 -6.40 14.97
C ILE A 75 -14.92 -5.54 15.49
N ALA A 76 -15.20 -4.50 16.27
CA ALA A 76 -14.18 -3.62 16.82
C ALA A 76 -13.23 -4.39 17.77
N GLU A 77 -13.79 -5.22 18.64
CA GLU A 77 -13.04 -6.08 19.55
C GLU A 77 -12.15 -7.08 18.79
N ALA A 78 -12.70 -7.78 17.80
CA ALA A 78 -11.93 -8.72 16.99
C ALA A 78 -10.86 -8.04 16.13
N MET A 79 -11.13 -6.82 15.62
CA MET A 79 -10.21 -6.08 14.77
C MET A 79 -9.07 -5.47 15.58
N PHE A 80 -9.39 -4.80 16.69
CA PHE A 80 -8.44 -4.01 17.47
C PHE A 80 -7.91 -4.72 18.71
N GLY A 81 -8.53 -5.80 19.17
CA GLY A 81 -8.20 -6.49 20.42
C GLY A 81 -9.13 -6.12 21.58
N ALA A 82 -9.15 -6.96 22.60
CA ALA A 82 -9.92 -6.83 23.84
C ALA A 82 -9.12 -7.17 25.11
N GLY A 83 -8.01 -7.88 24.92
CA GLY A 83 -7.25 -8.46 26.02
C GLY A 83 -6.45 -7.43 26.81
N ARG A 84 -5.98 -7.86 27.98
CA ARG A 84 -5.01 -7.10 28.77
C ARG A 84 -3.61 -7.26 28.17
N THR A 85 -3.28 -6.49 27.15
CA THR A 85 -1.89 -6.19 26.77
C THR A 85 -1.88 -4.91 25.95
N GLU A 86 -1.20 -3.87 26.42
CA GLU A 86 -1.10 -2.59 25.71
C GLU A 86 0.37 -2.20 25.57
N LEU A 87 0.92 -2.32 24.37
CA LEU A 87 2.16 -1.63 24.04
C LEU A 87 1.95 -0.16 24.34
N SER A 88 2.94 0.49 24.95
CA SER A 88 2.81 1.88 25.40
C SER A 88 4.07 2.65 25.06
N VAL A 89 3.89 3.81 24.43
CA VAL A 89 4.96 4.77 24.14
C VAL A 89 4.54 6.13 24.67
N ARG A 90 5.34 6.71 25.57
CA ARG A 90 5.18 8.11 25.96
C ARG A 90 5.94 8.97 24.97
N LEU A 91 5.25 9.92 24.36
CA LEU A 91 5.83 10.89 23.45
C LEU A 91 6.43 12.07 24.21
N PRO A 92 7.41 12.80 23.63
CA PRO A 92 7.95 14.02 24.23
C PRO A 92 6.89 15.09 24.50
N THR A 93 5.80 15.08 23.74
CA THR A 93 4.61 15.93 23.94
C THR A 93 3.80 15.60 25.21
N GLY A 94 4.17 14.55 25.95
CA GLY A 94 3.47 14.08 27.16
C GLY A 94 2.38 13.04 26.90
N TYR A 95 1.85 12.96 25.67
CA TYR A 95 0.84 11.96 25.29
C TYR A 95 1.38 10.53 25.38
N VAL A 96 0.49 9.60 25.74
CA VAL A 96 0.79 8.16 25.77
C VAL A 96 -0.01 7.46 24.69
N VAL A 97 0.68 6.86 23.73
CA VAL A 97 0.06 6.04 22.69
C VAL A 97 0.05 4.60 23.16
N ARG A 98 -1.14 3.97 23.12
CA ARG A 98 -1.35 2.58 23.50
C ARG A 98 -1.85 1.77 22.31
N ALA A 99 -1.50 0.50 22.27
CA ALA A 99 -2.08 -0.44 21.31
C ALA A 99 -2.13 -1.84 21.87
N HIS A 100 -3.24 -2.53 21.58
CA HIS A 100 -3.39 -3.94 21.87
C HIS A 100 -2.39 -4.79 21.06
N THR A 101 -1.93 -5.88 21.66
CA THR A 101 -1.12 -6.89 20.94
C THR A 101 -1.97 -8.03 20.40
N ASP A 102 -3.25 -8.09 20.71
CA ASP A 102 -4.22 -9.02 20.16
C ASP A 102 -5.11 -8.35 19.09
N GLY A 103 -6.07 -9.10 18.57
CA GLY A 103 -6.90 -8.68 17.45
C GLY A 103 -6.26 -8.92 16.07
N CYS A 104 -7.10 -8.82 15.04
CA CYS A 104 -6.72 -9.09 13.66
C CYS A 104 -5.69 -8.11 13.11
N LEU A 105 -5.76 -6.83 13.50
CA LEU A 105 -4.81 -5.82 13.06
C LEU A 105 -3.40 -6.07 13.64
N ALA A 106 -3.31 -6.39 14.93
CA ALA A 106 -2.05 -6.76 15.58
C ALA A 106 -1.42 -8.01 14.94
N ALA A 107 -2.24 -9.01 14.61
CA ALA A 107 -1.79 -10.22 13.92
C ALA A 107 -1.25 -9.91 12.51
N ALA A 108 -1.93 -9.05 11.75
CA ALA A 108 -1.46 -8.58 10.45
C ALA A 108 -0.12 -7.82 10.56
N GLN A 109 0.00 -6.92 11.54
CA GLN A 109 1.24 -6.18 11.79
C GLN A 109 2.41 -7.11 12.15
N ARG A 110 2.18 -8.10 13.03
CA ARG A 110 3.19 -9.14 13.32
C ARG A 110 3.58 -9.92 12.08
N ARG A 111 2.63 -10.28 11.22
CA ARG A 111 2.94 -11.04 9.99
C ARG A 111 3.82 -10.24 9.04
N LEU A 112 3.56 -8.94 8.88
CA LEU A 112 4.28 -8.08 7.94
C LEU A 112 5.62 -7.58 8.49
N TYR A 113 5.63 -7.07 9.70
CA TYR A 113 6.79 -6.42 10.30
C TYR A 113 7.61 -7.35 11.21
N GLY A 114 7.00 -8.41 11.74
CA GLY A 114 7.57 -9.35 12.71
C GLY A 114 7.57 -8.84 14.13
N ASP A 115 8.64 -8.15 14.54
CA ASP A 115 8.77 -7.65 15.91
C ASP A 115 7.77 -6.52 16.13
N GLN A 116 6.65 -6.87 16.77
CA GLN A 116 5.56 -5.93 17.03
C GLN A 116 5.97 -4.82 18.00
N ARG A 117 6.82 -5.09 18.98
CA ARG A 117 7.22 -4.09 19.98
C ARG A 117 8.13 -3.05 19.33
N LEU A 118 9.12 -3.51 18.57
CA LEU A 118 10.02 -2.62 17.84
C LEU A 118 9.25 -1.84 16.77
N TRP A 119 8.36 -2.49 16.03
CA TRP A 119 7.47 -1.84 15.06
C TRP A 119 6.61 -0.76 15.71
N PHE A 120 5.94 -1.06 16.81
CA PHE A 120 5.06 -0.10 17.48
C PHE A 120 5.84 1.11 18.00
N ARG A 121 6.99 0.87 18.67
CA ARG A 121 7.85 1.95 19.18
C ARG A 121 8.33 2.86 18.05
N THR A 122 8.93 2.29 17.02
CA THR A 122 9.58 3.07 15.95
C THR A 122 8.57 3.77 15.05
N SER A 123 7.47 3.12 14.68
CA SER A 123 6.40 3.76 13.90
C SER A 123 5.73 4.90 14.67
N THR A 124 5.46 4.71 15.97
CA THR A 124 4.87 5.74 16.82
C THR A 124 5.78 6.95 16.92
N ILE A 125 7.08 6.76 17.16
CA ILE A 125 8.05 7.86 17.22
C ILE A 125 8.15 8.57 15.87
N VAL A 126 8.37 7.82 14.77
CA VAL A 126 8.59 8.41 13.44
C VAL A 126 7.37 9.18 12.94
N ASN A 127 6.15 8.69 13.20
CA ASN A 127 4.92 9.37 12.81
C ASN A 127 4.63 10.63 13.64
N ASN A 128 5.34 10.84 14.76
CA ASN A 128 5.14 11.97 15.67
C ASN A 128 6.32 12.96 15.70
N LEU A 129 7.33 12.83 14.83
CA LEU A 129 8.50 13.75 14.81
C LEU A 129 8.12 15.20 14.51
N ARG A 130 7.08 15.44 13.69
CA ARG A 130 6.59 16.80 13.40
C ARG A 130 5.93 17.44 14.63
N PRO A 131 4.95 16.78 15.30
CA PRO A 131 4.44 17.24 16.59
C PRO A 131 5.54 17.47 17.64
N GLU A 132 6.54 16.58 17.72
CA GLU A 132 7.68 16.75 18.64
C GLU A 132 8.50 18.00 18.34
N ALA A 133 8.84 18.23 17.07
CA ALA A 133 9.58 19.42 16.64
C ALA A 133 8.85 20.70 17.04
N ALA A 134 7.54 20.77 16.78
CA ALA A 134 6.72 21.90 17.19
C ALA A 134 6.66 22.07 18.73
N HIS A 135 6.55 20.97 19.48
CA HIS A 135 6.47 21.04 20.94
C HIS A 135 7.78 21.47 21.61
N THR A 136 8.92 21.10 21.02
CA THR A 136 10.24 21.35 21.59
C THR A 136 10.92 22.61 21.05
N ASP A 137 10.23 23.37 20.19
CA ASP A 137 10.77 24.53 19.46
C ASP A 137 12.08 24.21 18.71
N ARG A 138 12.13 23.03 18.09
CA ARG A 138 13.26 22.53 17.29
C ARG A 138 12.86 22.37 15.84
N THR A 139 13.84 22.45 14.95
CA THR A 139 13.59 22.10 13.55
C THR A 139 13.34 20.60 13.40
N LEU A 140 12.56 20.22 12.38
CA LEU A 140 12.34 18.80 12.06
C LEU A 140 13.66 18.07 11.72
N ALA A 141 14.66 18.79 11.19
CA ALA A 141 15.97 18.22 10.88
C ALA A 141 16.72 17.81 12.16
N GLU A 142 16.74 18.68 13.19
CA GLU A 142 17.37 18.40 14.47
C GLU A 142 16.69 17.24 15.21
N VAL A 143 15.35 17.21 15.19
CA VAL A 143 14.59 16.10 15.77
C VAL A 143 14.89 14.79 15.04
N ARG A 144 14.91 14.79 13.70
CA ARG A 144 15.30 13.60 12.92
C ARG A 144 16.72 13.14 13.20
N ALA A 145 17.66 14.07 13.40
CA ALA A 145 19.04 13.72 13.76
C ALA A 145 19.09 13.01 15.12
N GLY A 146 18.29 13.45 16.08
CA GLY A 146 18.14 12.80 17.40
C GLY A 146 17.55 11.39 17.32
N HIS A 147 16.62 11.14 16.39
CA HIS A 147 15.92 9.86 16.20
C HIS A 147 16.49 8.99 15.06
N ARG A 148 17.78 9.15 14.74
CA ARG A 148 18.43 8.42 13.62
C ARG A 148 18.33 6.90 13.72
N SER A 149 18.41 6.35 14.93
CA SER A 149 18.26 4.91 15.21
C SER A 149 16.85 4.44 14.88
N GLU A 150 15.83 5.12 15.42
CA GLU A 150 14.42 4.80 15.21
C GLU A 150 14.04 4.91 13.73
N LEU A 151 14.58 5.90 13.01
CA LEU A 151 14.43 6.03 11.56
C LEU A 151 15.10 4.90 10.79
N ALA A 152 16.29 4.44 11.22
CA ALA A 152 16.95 3.30 10.60
C ALA A 152 16.17 2.00 10.84
N ASP A 153 15.70 1.77 12.05
CA ASP A 153 14.90 0.60 12.43
C ASP A 153 13.58 0.58 11.68
N TRP A 154 12.89 1.73 11.61
CA TRP A 154 11.66 1.89 10.85
C TRP A 154 11.85 1.55 9.37
N ARG A 155 12.93 2.02 8.74
CA ARG A 155 13.23 1.67 7.34
C ARG A 155 13.44 0.17 7.15
N ARG A 156 14.16 -0.50 8.05
CA ARG A 156 14.38 -1.96 7.97
C ARG A 156 13.07 -2.73 8.12
N LEU A 157 12.24 -2.34 9.08
CA LEU A 157 10.92 -2.93 9.30
C LEU A 157 10.00 -2.73 8.10
N ARG A 158 9.97 -1.53 7.50
CA ARG A 158 9.20 -1.24 6.29
C ARG A 158 9.68 -2.04 5.08
N ALA A 159 10.99 -2.20 4.90
CA ALA A 159 11.55 -3.00 3.82
C ALA A 159 11.09 -4.46 3.91
N ARG A 160 11.16 -5.04 5.12
CA ARG A 160 10.61 -6.39 5.37
C ARG A 160 9.11 -6.46 5.07
N ALA A 161 8.32 -5.52 5.60
CA ALA A 161 6.88 -5.50 5.37
C ALA A 161 6.53 -5.42 3.89
N LEU A 162 7.30 -4.68 3.09
CA LEU A 162 7.12 -4.63 1.64
C LEU A 162 7.41 -5.98 0.98
N THR A 163 8.49 -6.67 1.36
CA THR A 163 8.80 -8.02 0.87
C THR A 163 7.67 -8.99 1.19
N GLU A 164 7.18 -8.99 2.43
CA GLU A 164 6.07 -9.85 2.87
C GLU A 164 4.74 -9.50 2.19
N ALA A 165 4.45 -8.21 2.03
CA ALA A 165 3.24 -7.77 1.34
C ALA A 165 3.25 -8.17 -0.15
N THR A 166 4.43 -8.09 -0.80
CA THR A 166 4.61 -8.49 -2.20
C THR A 166 4.47 -9.99 -2.40
N SER A 167 4.97 -10.80 -1.46
CA SER A 167 4.81 -12.26 -1.54
C SER A 167 3.33 -12.66 -1.41
N LEU A 168 2.60 -12.01 -0.50
CA LEU A 168 1.16 -12.25 -0.31
C LEU A 168 0.32 -11.89 -1.54
N THR A 169 0.68 -10.83 -2.28
CA THR A 169 -0.01 -10.45 -3.52
C THR A 169 0.39 -11.35 -4.69
N GLY A 170 1.67 -11.74 -4.80
CA GLY A 170 2.17 -12.67 -5.82
C GLY A 170 1.55 -14.07 -5.73
N SER A 171 1.35 -14.60 -4.52
CA SER A 171 0.69 -15.89 -4.30
C SER A 171 -0.81 -15.92 -4.64
N THR A 172 -1.42 -14.78 -4.97
CA THR A 172 -2.83 -14.68 -5.36
C THR A 172 -3.08 -14.68 -6.86
N ASN A 173 -2.03 -14.62 -7.67
CA ASN A 173 -2.19 -14.79 -9.11
C ASN A 173 -2.28 -16.29 -9.42
N PRO A 174 -3.35 -16.76 -10.09
CA PRO A 174 -3.41 -18.15 -10.53
C PRO A 174 -2.24 -18.45 -11.49
N PRO A 175 -1.66 -19.66 -11.46
CA PRO A 175 -0.65 -20.05 -12.44
C PRO A 175 -1.25 -19.92 -13.85
N PRO A 176 -0.45 -19.50 -14.87
CA PRO A 176 -0.94 -19.41 -16.23
C PRO A 176 -1.53 -20.77 -16.65
N PRO A 177 -2.64 -20.81 -17.40
CA PRO A 177 -3.20 -22.06 -17.87
C PRO A 177 -2.12 -22.81 -18.64
N LYS A 178 -1.86 -24.06 -18.22
CA LYS A 178 -0.94 -24.94 -18.95
C LYS A 178 -1.48 -25.04 -20.37
N GLY A 179 -0.76 -24.45 -21.33
CA GLY A 179 -1.13 -24.53 -22.74
C GLY A 179 -1.19 -26.00 -23.13
N ASN A 180 -2.36 -26.45 -23.59
CA ASN A 180 -2.50 -27.78 -24.16
C ASN A 180 -1.69 -27.82 -25.45
N THR A 181 -0.60 -28.59 -25.46
CA THR A 181 0.11 -28.95 -26.69
C THR A 181 -0.82 -29.85 -27.52
N PRO A 182 -1.16 -29.49 -28.77
CA PRO A 182 -1.83 -30.41 -29.68
C PRO A 182 -0.88 -31.57 -29.99
N ARG A 183 -1.43 -32.78 -30.00
CA ARG A 183 -0.74 -34.04 -30.29
C ARG A 183 -0.47 -34.19 -31.78
#